data_AF-A0A496ZZN2-F1
#
_entry.id   AF-A0A496ZZN2-F1
#
_cell.length_a   1.000
_cell.length_b   1.000
_cell.length_c   1.000
_cell.angle_alpha   90.00
_cell.angle_beta   90.00
_cell.angle_gamma   90.00
#
_symmetry.space_group_name_H-M   'P 1'
#
loop_
_entity.id
_entity.type
_entity.pdbx_description
1 polymer ?
#
loop_
_entity_poly.entity_id
_entity_poly.type
_entity_poly.pdbx_seq_one_letter_code
_entity_poly.pdbx_strand_id
1 'polypeptide(L)'
;MDTTDTFDERIERLEQELALALKWDRPSILLVVYVSEFTRAEAEERLESWAQGEGMSVAHVHITSPADPAADLPRTLYEWPDRERTVFFVSGLGAGAPTTWNSLNLRREYLVRGRIRAVFWLTEGEAAALPLEAPDFWVFRHLTLEFLEMPPPERVLSEAGRMAWERLEARLPPEERRARIALREGLLRELPAGPESDAARADLHYTLGGLYYWEKDYERAREHFQAALDLAERVGNERLRAWALNGLGNVYSDLGRYEEAIGAYEKAIELDPKFAYPWNGLGNVYYQQGRYEEAIGSLRKAIELDPMFAYPWNGLGIVYRHLGRYE
;
A
#
# COMPACT_ATOMS: atom_id res chain seq x y z
N MET A 1 15.46 -27.07 -12.15
CA MET A 1 16.58 -26.12 -11.96
C MET A 1 17.16 -26.41 -10.60
N ASP A 2 18.48 -26.29 -10.45
CA ASP A 2 19.17 -26.58 -9.20
C ASP A 2 18.61 -25.68 -8.10
N THR A 3 18.01 -26.27 -7.06
CA THR A 3 17.33 -25.54 -5.98
C THR A 3 18.29 -25.03 -4.92
N THR A 4 19.58 -24.93 -5.26
CA THR A 4 20.69 -24.58 -4.37
C THR A 4 21.08 -23.10 -4.42
N ASP A 5 20.64 -22.36 -5.44
CA ASP A 5 20.95 -20.94 -5.56
C ASP A 5 20.39 -20.18 -4.35
N THR A 6 21.22 -19.38 -3.72
CA THR A 6 20.87 -18.45 -2.65
C THR A 6 20.05 -17.28 -3.16
N PHE A 7 19.41 -16.53 -2.25
CA PHE A 7 18.72 -15.28 -2.59
C PHE A 7 19.63 -14.34 -3.40
N ASP A 8 20.88 -14.15 -2.95
CA ASP A 8 21.86 -13.27 -3.60
C ASP A 8 22.17 -13.72 -5.02
N GLU A 9 22.44 -15.01 -5.23
CA GLU A 9 22.73 -15.57 -6.56
C GLU A 9 21.54 -15.41 -7.52
N ARG A 10 20.30 -15.52 -7.01
CA ARG A 10 19.10 -15.30 -7.84
C ARG A 10 18.93 -13.83 -8.22
N ILE A 11 19.18 -12.90 -7.31
CA ILE A 11 19.13 -11.47 -7.61
C ILE A 11 20.22 -11.11 -8.62
N GLU A 12 21.45 -11.58 -8.43
CA GLU A 12 22.56 -11.34 -9.37
C GLU A 12 22.22 -11.85 -10.78
N ARG A 13 21.51 -12.98 -10.91
CA ARG A 13 21.05 -13.48 -12.21
C ARG A 13 20.01 -12.57 -12.85
N LEU A 14 19.09 -12.00 -12.07
CA LEU A 14 18.13 -11.00 -12.58
C LEU A 14 18.85 -9.74 -13.06
N GLU A 15 19.78 -9.21 -12.25
CA GLU A 15 20.61 -8.05 -12.59
C GLU A 15 21.42 -8.31 -13.88
N GLN A 16 22.05 -9.48 -14.00
CA GLN A 16 22.83 -9.87 -15.18
C GLN A 16 21.96 -9.92 -16.44
N GLU A 17 20.76 -10.52 -16.39
CA GLU A 17 19.88 -10.56 -17.56
C GLU A 17 19.38 -9.18 -17.97
N LEU A 18 19.05 -8.31 -17.00
CA LEU A 18 18.68 -6.92 -17.28
C LEU A 18 19.86 -6.12 -17.84
N ALA A 19 21.07 -6.30 -17.30
CA ALA A 19 22.29 -5.66 -17.78
C ALA A 19 22.61 -6.09 -19.23
N LEU A 20 22.48 -7.38 -19.55
CA LEU A 20 22.62 -7.87 -20.92
C LEU A 20 21.55 -7.26 -21.84
N ALA A 21 20.31 -7.14 -21.36
CA ALA A 21 19.23 -6.53 -22.12
C ALA A 21 19.46 -5.03 -22.39
N LEU A 22 20.07 -4.32 -21.45
CA LEU A 22 20.48 -2.93 -21.61
C LEU A 22 21.64 -2.83 -22.61
N LYS A 23 22.70 -3.61 -22.41
CA LYS A 23 23.90 -3.63 -23.25
C LYS A 23 23.61 -3.90 -24.73
N TRP A 24 22.71 -4.84 -25.00
CA TRP A 24 22.36 -5.25 -26.37
C TRP A 24 21.09 -4.59 -26.89
N ASP A 25 20.54 -3.64 -26.13
CA ASP A 25 19.30 -2.93 -26.43
C ASP A 25 18.15 -3.85 -26.91
N ARG A 26 17.93 -4.93 -26.15
CA ARG A 26 16.92 -5.95 -26.42
C ARG A 26 15.83 -5.93 -25.35
N PRO A 27 14.60 -6.43 -25.65
CA PRO A 27 13.62 -6.71 -24.61
C PRO A 27 14.14 -7.73 -23.60
N SER A 28 13.57 -7.72 -22.40
CA SER A 28 13.81 -8.74 -21.37
C SER A 28 12.53 -8.98 -20.60
N ILE A 29 12.07 -10.22 -20.62
CA ILE A 29 10.84 -10.65 -19.93
C ILE A 29 11.25 -11.67 -18.88
N LEU A 30 11.34 -11.23 -17.64
CA LEU A 30 11.75 -12.04 -16.50
C LEU A 30 10.51 -12.40 -15.70
N LEU A 31 10.26 -13.68 -15.46
CA LEU A 31 9.18 -14.13 -14.57
C LEU A 31 9.80 -14.55 -13.25
N VAL A 32 9.30 -13.99 -12.16
CA VAL A 32 9.80 -14.26 -10.82
C VAL A 32 8.66 -14.72 -9.95
N VAL A 33 8.70 -15.98 -9.55
CA VAL A 33 7.73 -16.58 -8.64
C VAL A 33 8.19 -16.30 -7.21
N TYR A 34 7.31 -15.81 -6.35
CA TYR A 34 7.64 -15.53 -4.97
C TYR A 34 6.57 -16.08 -4.02
N VAL A 35 6.99 -16.50 -2.82
CA VAL A 35 6.07 -16.98 -1.76
C VAL A 35 5.89 -16.00 -0.61
N SER A 36 6.78 -15.01 -0.49
CA SER A 36 6.74 -14.01 0.57
C SER A 36 6.82 -12.60 0.02
N GLU A 37 5.92 -11.74 0.48
CA GLU A 37 5.92 -10.32 0.16
C GLU A 37 7.18 -9.61 0.70
N PHE A 38 7.77 -10.12 1.78
CA PHE A 38 9.06 -9.64 2.30
C PHE A 38 10.21 -9.94 1.33
N THR A 39 10.30 -11.19 0.83
CA THR A 39 11.33 -11.56 -0.14
C THR A 39 11.17 -10.78 -1.45
N ARG A 40 9.92 -10.55 -1.91
CA ARG A 40 9.67 -9.71 -3.08
C ARG A 40 10.16 -8.27 -2.86
N ALA A 41 9.80 -7.66 -1.73
CA ALA A 41 10.18 -6.29 -1.44
C ALA A 41 11.70 -6.10 -1.37
N GLU A 42 12.41 -7.03 -0.72
CA GLU A 42 13.87 -7.00 -0.68
C GLU A 42 14.47 -7.12 -2.08
N ALA A 43 13.90 -8.00 -2.92
CA ALA A 43 14.34 -8.19 -4.29
C ALA A 43 14.11 -6.93 -5.15
N GLU A 44 12.94 -6.29 -5.01
CA GLU A 44 12.62 -5.02 -5.69
C GLU A 44 13.57 -3.90 -5.26
N GLU A 45 13.83 -3.72 -3.95
CA GLU A 45 14.74 -2.70 -3.43
C GLU A 45 16.15 -2.83 -4.03
N ARG A 46 16.67 -4.06 -4.09
CA ARG A 46 17.98 -4.34 -4.69
C ARG A 46 18.02 -4.07 -6.19
N LEU A 47 17.03 -4.57 -6.92
CA LEU A 47 16.95 -4.36 -8.37
C LEU A 47 16.71 -2.89 -8.71
N GLU A 48 15.99 -2.14 -7.89
CA GLU A 48 15.84 -0.69 -8.03
C GLU A 48 17.15 0.06 -7.84
N SER A 49 17.88 -0.25 -6.77
CA SER A 49 19.19 0.33 -6.50
C SER A 49 20.16 0.05 -7.65
N TRP A 50 20.18 -1.19 -8.15
CA TRP A 50 20.93 -1.57 -9.34
C TRP A 50 20.50 -0.77 -10.59
N ALA A 51 19.20 -0.72 -10.88
CA ALA A 51 18.68 -0.02 -12.06
C ALA A 51 19.00 1.48 -12.05
N GLN A 52 18.90 2.13 -10.88
CA GLN A 52 19.30 3.52 -10.70
C GLN A 52 20.81 3.72 -10.93
N GLY A 53 21.64 2.77 -10.48
CA GLY A 53 23.08 2.75 -10.75
C GLY A 53 23.42 2.68 -12.23
N GLU A 54 22.60 1.97 -13.02
CA GLU A 54 22.69 1.88 -14.48
C GLU A 54 22.02 3.07 -15.21
N GLY A 55 21.51 4.07 -14.47
CA GLY A 55 20.85 5.24 -15.04
C GLY A 55 19.46 4.99 -15.62
N MET A 56 18.82 3.89 -15.21
CA MET A 56 17.46 3.50 -15.60
C MET A 56 16.44 4.02 -14.58
N SER A 57 15.21 4.28 -15.04
CA SER A 57 14.06 4.47 -14.16
C SER A 57 13.37 3.15 -13.85
N VAL A 58 12.73 3.04 -12.70
CA VAL A 58 11.88 1.90 -12.34
C VAL A 58 10.43 2.37 -12.26
N ALA A 59 9.54 1.59 -12.86
CA ALA A 59 8.10 1.82 -12.78
C ALA A 59 7.40 0.56 -12.24
N HIS A 60 6.68 0.69 -11.13
CA HIS A 60 5.83 -0.38 -10.60
C HIS A 60 4.45 -0.31 -11.24
N VAL A 61 4.04 -1.41 -11.87
CA VAL A 61 2.74 -1.58 -12.50
C VAL A 61 2.03 -2.70 -11.77
N HIS A 62 1.11 -2.34 -10.87
CA HIS A 62 0.31 -3.30 -10.13
C HIS A 62 -1.12 -3.30 -10.66
N ILE A 63 -1.54 -4.42 -11.23
CA ILE A 63 -2.87 -4.59 -11.80
C ILE A 63 -3.83 -5.05 -10.71
N THR A 64 -4.97 -4.39 -10.60
CA THR A 64 -5.89 -4.59 -9.46
C THR A 64 -7.27 -5.09 -9.87
N SER A 65 -7.63 -4.93 -11.13
CA SER A 65 -8.92 -5.33 -11.67
C SER A 65 -8.85 -5.53 -13.18
N PRO A 66 -9.85 -6.19 -13.80
CA PRO A 66 -9.89 -6.32 -15.26
C PRO A 66 -10.21 -5.00 -15.98
N ALA A 67 -10.68 -3.99 -15.24
CA ALA A 67 -10.97 -2.64 -15.73
C ALA A 67 -9.81 -1.66 -15.51
N ASP A 68 -8.77 -2.09 -14.79
CA ASP A 68 -7.56 -1.32 -14.56
C ASP A 68 -6.95 -0.92 -15.92
N PRO A 69 -6.55 0.35 -16.13
CA PRO A 69 -5.91 0.77 -17.37
C PRO A 69 -4.65 -0.05 -17.71
N ALA A 70 -3.96 -0.60 -16.70
CA ALA A 70 -2.81 -1.46 -16.88
C ALA A 70 -3.17 -2.91 -17.27
N ALA A 71 -4.45 -3.29 -17.29
CA ALA A 71 -4.87 -4.65 -17.69
C ALA A 71 -4.61 -4.95 -19.18
N ASP A 72 -4.57 -3.95 -20.06
CA ASP A 72 -4.02 -4.10 -21.43
C ASP A 72 -2.49 -3.94 -21.41
N LEU A 73 -1.84 -4.76 -20.59
CA LEU A 73 -0.46 -4.54 -20.15
C LEU A 73 0.54 -4.35 -21.29
N PRO A 74 0.60 -5.19 -22.34
CA PRO A 74 1.57 -4.98 -23.42
C PRO A 74 1.42 -3.62 -24.10
N ARG A 75 0.19 -3.14 -24.28
CA ARG A 75 -0.08 -1.82 -24.86
C ARG A 75 0.35 -0.71 -23.90
N THR A 76 -0.03 -0.81 -22.63
CA THR A 76 0.32 0.18 -21.60
C THR A 76 1.83 0.35 -21.47
N LEU A 77 2.60 -0.74 -21.44
CA LEU A 77 4.06 -0.67 -21.39
C LEU A 77 4.67 -0.11 -22.69
N TYR A 78 4.08 -0.42 -23.85
CA TYR A 78 4.54 0.08 -25.13
C TYR A 78 4.32 1.59 -25.31
N GLU A 79 3.21 2.11 -24.80
CA GLU A 79 2.86 3.53 -24.85
C GLU A 79 3.54 4.34 -23.73
N TRP A 80 4.27 3.68 -22.82
CA TRP A 80 4.91 4.32 -21.68
C TRP A 80 6.01 5.33 -22.11
N PRO A 81 6.04 6.55 -21.53
CA PRO A 81 7.10 7.52 -21.80
C PRO A 81 8.47 7.00 -21.39
N ASP A 82 9.49 7.22 -22.22
CA ASP A 82 10.86 6.77 -21.95
C ASP A 82 11.01 5.27 -21.63
N ARG A 83 10.08 4.42 -22.11
CA ARG A 83 10.07 2.96 -21.86
C ARG A 83 11.41 2.25 -22.14
N GLU A 84 12.22 2.78 -23.04
CA GLU A 84 13.52 2.22 -23.40
C GLU A 84 14.56 2.41 -22.28
N ARG A 85 14.31 3.35 -21.36
CA ARG A 85 15.10 3.63 -20.15
C ARG A 85 14.38 3.23 -18.86
N THR A 86 13.30 2.46 -18.97
CA THR A 86 12.50 2.02 -17.82
C THR A 86 12.56 0.51 -17.66
N VAL A 87 12.79 0.07 -16.43
CA VAL A 87 12.53 -1.32 -16.00
C VAL A 87 11.18 -1.36 -15.32
N PHE A 88 10.30 -2.25 -15.79
CA PHE A 88 8.95 -2.38 -15.25
C PHE A 88 8.88 -3.51 -14.24
N PHE A 89 8.40 -3.23 -13.03
CA PHE A 89 8.04 -4.25 -12.05
C PHE A 89 6.54 -4.46 -12.12
N VAL A 90 6.13 -5.63 -12.61
CA VAL A 90 4.73 -5.94 -12.89
C VAL A 90 4.23 -6.95 -11.87
N SER A 91 3.07 -6.68 -11.26
CA SER A 91 2.41 -7.62 -10.34
C SER A 91 0.89 -7.58 -10.49
N GLY A 92 0.19 -8.57 -9.91
CA GLY A 92 -1.28 -8.61 -9.90
C GLY A 92 -1.90 -9.04 -11.22
N LEU A 93 -1.19 -9.83 -12.03
CA LEU A 93 -1.70 -10.30 -13.33
C LEU A 93 -3.06 -11.03 -13.20
N GLY A 94 -3.23 -11.83 -12.15
CA GLY A 94 -4.45 -12.58 -11.88
C GLY A 94 -5.64 -11.69 -11.55
N ALA A 95 -5.42 -10.54 -10.90
CA ALA A 95 -6.49 -9.59 -10.60
C ALA A 95 -7.06 -8.92 -11.86
N GLY A 96 -6.26 -8.82 -12.93
CA GLY A 96 -6.70 -8.33 -14.23
C GLY A 96 -7.34 -9.37 -15.15
N ALA A 97 -7.52 -10.61 -14.69
CA ALA A 97 -8.10 -11.67 -15.48
C ALA A 97 -9.58 -11.41 -15.84
N PRO A 98 -10.05 -11.73 -17.06
CA PRO A 98 -9.30 -12.36 -18.15
C PRO A 98 -8.56 -11.36 -19.05
N THR A 99 -8.77 -10.05 -18.88
CA THR A 99 -8.23 -9.00 -19.74
C THR A 99 -6.71 -9.07 -19.86
N THR A 100 -6.01 -9.17 -18.73
CA THR A 100 -4.54 -9.23 -18.68
C THR A 100 -3.97 -10.46 -19.35
N TRP A 101 -4.54 -11.64 -19.09
CA TRP A 101 -4.07 -12.87 -19.73
C TRP A 101 -4.26 -12.84 -21.24
N ASN A 102 -5.43 -12.40 -21.69
CA ASN A 102 -5.74 -12.26 -23.11
C ASN A 102 -4.82 -11.24 -23.79
N SER A 103 -4.57 -10.08 -23.17
CA SER A 103 -3.72 -9.05 -23.74
C SER A 103 -2.27 -9.53 -23.85
N LEU A 104 -1.72 -10.16 -22.79
CA LEU A 104 -0.40 -10.78 -22.79
C LEU A 104 -0.26 -11.79 -23.93
N ASN A 105 -1.25 -12.66 -24.13
CA ASN A 105 -1.18 -13.70 -25.14
C ASN A 105 -1.26 -13.12 -26.57
N LEU A 106 -2.20 -12.21 -26.81
CA LEU A 106 -2.53 -11.69 -28.14
C LEU A 106 -1.63 -10.54 -28.61
N ARG A 107 -0.96 -9.83 -27.70
CA ARG A 107 -0.21 -8.60 -28.01
C ARG A 107 1.23 -8.61 -27.50
N ARG A 108 1.79 -9.78 -27.20
CA ARG A 108 3.18 -9.94 -26.72
C ARG A 108 4.22 -9.26 -27.63
N GLU A 109 3.95 -9.10 -28.93
CA GLU A 109 4.85 -8.43 -29.86
C GLU A 109 5.09 -6.96 -29.52
N TYR A 110 4.19 -6.32 -28.76
CA TYR A 110 4.37 -4.96 -28.25
C TYR A 110 5.54 -4.92 -27.27
N LEU A 111 5.74 -5.97 -26.48
CA LEU A 111 6.88 -6.07 -25.56
C LEU A 111 8.20 -6.15 -26.33
N VAL A 112 8.20 -6.85 -27.46
CA VAL A 112 9.39 -7.01 -28.33
C VAL A 112 9.70 -5.73 -29.07
N ARG A 113 8.71 -5.21 -29.80
CA ARG A 113 8.85 -3.99 -30.61
C ARG A 113 9.11 -2.78 -29.73
N GLY A 114 8.57 -2.79 -28.52
CA GLY A 114 8.78 -1.75 -27.52
C GLY A 114 10.12 -1.85 -26.80
N ARG A 115 10.91 -2.91 -27.01
CA ARG A 115 12.15 -3.21 -26.27
C ARG A 115 11.93 -3.19 -24.75
N ILE A 116 10.79 -3.73 -24.31
CA ILE A 116 10.36 -3.68 -22.92
C ILE A 116 11.24 -4.59 -22.06
N ARG A 117 11.69 -4.04 -20.92
CA ARG A 117 12.43 -4.75 -19.87
C ARG A 117 11.54 -4.81 -18.65
N ALA A 118 11.04 -6.00 -18.33
CA ALA A 118 10.06 -6.18 -17.29
C ALA A 118 10.37 -7.40 -16.42
N VAL A 119 10.23 -7.20 -15.11
CA VAL A 119 10.21 -8.24 -14.09
C VAL A 119 8.76 -8.44 -13.69
N PHE A 120 8.23 -9.62 -13.97
CA PHE A 120 6.88 -10.02 -13.58
C PHE A 120 6.95 -10.79 -12.27
N TRP A 121 6.49 -10.17 -11.19
CA TRP A 121 6.35 -10.80 -9.89
C TRP A 121 5.04 -11.59 -9.85
N LEU A 122 5.16 -12.90 -9.77
CA LEU A 122 4.06 -13.85 -9.82
C LEU A 122 3.90 -14.53 -8.47
N THR A 123 2.68 -14.57 -7.96
CA THR A 123 2.31 -15.53 -6.92
C THR A 123 2.38 -16.96 -7.49
N GLU A 124 2.47 -17.97 -6.63
CA GLU A 124 2.43 -19.39 -7.08
C GLU A 124 1.18 -19.70 -7.92
N GLY A 125 0.03 -19.12 -7.54
CA GLY A 125 -1.22 -19.27 -8.28
C GLY A 125 -1.17 -18.66 -9.67
N GLU A 126 -0.60 -17.46 -9.82
CA GLU A 126 -0.42 -16.82 -11.12
C GLU A 126 0.61 -17.58 -11.97
N ALA A 127 1.70 -18.06 -11.38
CA ALA A 127 2.70 -18.87 -12.06
C ALA A 127 2.11 -20.18 -12.59
N ALA A 128 1.19 -20.80 -11.84
CA ALA A 128 0.46 -22.00 -12.25
C ALA A 128 -0.59 -21.72 -13.34
N ALA A 129 -1.28 -20.57 -13.27
CA ALA A 129 -2.32 -20.19 -14.23
C ALA A 129 -1.74 -19.69 -15.56
N LEU A 130 -0.63 -18.97 -15.53
CA LEU A 130 -0.08 -18.26 -16.69
C LEU A 130 0.18 -19.16 -17.92
N PRO A 131 0.73 -20.38 -17.82
CA PRO A 131 0.90 -21.28 -18.97
C PRO A 131 -0.43 -21.75 -19.59
N LEU A 132 -1.52 -21.75 -18.81
CA LEU A 132 -2.85 -22.15 -19.26
C LEU A 132 -3.61 -20.99 -19.90
N GLU A 133 -3.55 -19.82 -19.26
CA GLU A 133 -4.33 -18.64 -19.64
C GLU A 133 -3.63 -17.81 -20.74
N ALA A 134 -2.30 -17.79 -20.79
CA ALA A 134 -1.51 -17.06 -21.78
C ALA A 134 -0.29 -17.87 -22.28
N PRO A 135 -0.52 -19.04 -22.93
CA PRO A 135 0.52 -19.98 -23.32
C PRO A 135 1.58 -19.39 -24.26
N ASP A 136 1.20 -18.51 -25.19
CA ASP A 136 2.16 -17.91 -26.11
C ASP A 136 3.06 -16.90 -25.40
N PHE A 137 2.51 -16.16 -24.44
CA PHE A 137 3.31 -15.26 -23.60
C PHE A 137 4.24 -16.04 -22.69
N TRP A 138 3.77 -17.14 -22.10
CA TRP A 138 4.59 -18.03 -21.29
C TRP A 138 5.84 -18.50 -22.04
N VAL A 139 5.70 -18.92 -23.29
CA VAL A 139 6.85 -19.35 -24.12
C VAL A 139 7.80 -18.19 -24.46
N PHE A 140 7.34 -16.94 -24.37
CA PHE A 140 8.10 -15.73 -24.73
C PHE A 140 8.96 -15.15 -23.58
N ARG A 141 8.98 -15.78 -22.41
CA ARG A 141 9.85 -15.38 -21.29
C ARG A 141 11.32 -15.70 -21.55
N HIS A 142 12.21 -14.87 -21.00
CA HIS A 142 13.67 -15.04 -21.09
C HIS A 142 14.21 -15.85 -19.91
N LEU A 143 13.71 -15.58 -18.71
CA LEU A 143 14.14 -16.23 -17.49
C LEU A 143 12.94 -16.48 -16.59
N THR A 144 12.96 -17.62 -15.89
CA THR A 144 12.09 -17.86 -14.73
C THR A 144 12.96 -18.16 -13.53
N LEU A 145 12.72 -17.45 -12.43
CA LEU A 145 13.36 -17.66 -11.15
C LEU A 145 12.30 -17.76 -10.05
N GLU A 146 12.62 -18.48 -8.99
CA GLU A 146 11.71 -18.75 -7.88
C GLU A 146 12.38 -18.34 -6.56
N PHE A 147 11.68 -17.52 -5.79
CA PHE A 147 12.02 -17.11 -4.43
C PHE A 147 11.01 -17.80 -3.48
N LEU A 148 11.30 -19.06 -3.17
CA LEU A 148 10.45 -19.91 -2.33
C LEU A 148 10.88 -19.91 -0.85
N GLU A 149 11.91 -19.15 -0.52
CA GLU A 149 12.42 -18.94 0.83
C GLU A 149 11.63 -17.86 1.56
N MET A 150 11.34 -18.17 2.83
CA MET A 150 10.96 -17.15 3.81
C MET A 150 12.23 -16.49 4.35
N PRO A 151 12.26 -15.16 4.48
CA PRO A 151 13.37 -14.51 5.18
C PRO A 151 13.40 -14.96 6.65
N PRO A 152 14.56 -14.85 7.32
CA PRO A 152 14.65 -15.16 8.73
C PRO A 152 13.73 -14.20 9.54
N PRO A 153 13.11 -14.66 10.65
CA PRO A 153 12.13 -13.87 11.41
C PRO A 153 12.63 -12.48 11.81
N GLU A 154 13.91 -12.34 12.15
CA GLU A 154 14.49 -11.06 12.55
C GLU A 154 14.42 -10.02 11.41
N ARG A 155 14.61 -10.47 10.18
CA ARG A 155 14.53 -9.62 8.99
C ARG A 155 13.09 -9.24 8.68
N VAL A 156 12.19 -10.22 8.73
CA VAL A 156 10.73 -10.01 8.58
C VAL A 156 10.24 -8.94 9.55
N LEU A 157 10.65 -9.01 10.82
CA LEU A 157 10.27 -8.04 11.85
C LEU A 157 10.82 -6.63 11.57
N SER A 158 12.07 -6.51 11.12
CA SER A 158 12.68 -5.23 10.76
C SER A 158 11.95 -4.56 9.60
N GLU A 159 11.48 -5.35 8.64
CA GLU A 159 10.93 -4.85 7.38
C GLU A 159 9.43 -4.55 7.47
N ALA A 160 8.69 -5.32 8.28
CA ALA A 160 7.24 -5.19 8.41
C ALA A 160 6.78 -3.80 8.85
N GLY A 161 7.48 -3.17 9.80
CA GLY A 161 7.18 -1.80 10.21
C GLY A 161 7.35 -0.81 9.06
N ARG A 162 8.45 -0.91 8.30
CA ARG A 162 8.69 -0.06 7.13
C ARG A 162 7.58 -0.22 6.09
N MET A 163 7.23 -1.46 5.75
CA MET A 163 6.21 -1.78 4.74
C MET A 163 4.79 -1.39 5.19
N ALA A 164 4.48 -1.46 6.48
CA ALA A 164 3.19 -1.03 7.01
C ALA A 164 2.91 0.44 6.69
N TRP A 165 3.93 1.29 6.87
CA TRP A 165 3.85 2.73 6.65
C TRP A 165 4.19 3.18 5.23
N GLU A 166 4.71 2.26 4.41
CA GLU A 166 5.15 2.59 3.06
C GLU A 166 4.02 3.17 2.21
N ARG A 167 4.32 4.35 1.65
CA ARG A 167 3.46 5.16 0.78
C ARG A 167 2.04 5.37 1.35
N LEU A 168 1.87 5.44 2.68
CA LEU A 168 0.55 5.67 3.28
C LEU A 168 0.06 7.08 2.93
N GLU A 169 -0.79 7.19 1.90
CA GLU A 169 -1.37 8.45 1.45
C GLU A 169 -2.86 8.51 1.72
N ALA A 170 -3.34 9.70 2.11
CA ALA A 170 -4.74 9.91 2.49
C ALA A 170 -5.73 9.78 1.32
N ARG A 171 -5.29 9.91 0.06
CA ARG A 171 -6.20 9.87 -1.09
C ARG A 171 -5.62 9.10 -2.27
N LEU A 172 -5.62 7.79 -2.13
CA LEU A 172 -5.26 6.86 -3.20
C LEU A 172 -6.48 6.54 -4.09
N PRO A 173 -6.28 6.28 -5.39
CA PRO A 173 -7.31 5.66 -6.23
C PRO A 173 -7.83 4.36 -5.59
N PRO A 174 -9.12 4.01 -5.77
CA PRO A 174 -9.70 2.80 -5.15
C PRO A 174 -8.94 1.51 -5.49
N GLU A 175 -8.44 1.42 -6.72
CA GLU A 175 -7.64 0.31 -7.22
C GLU A 175 -6.34 0.14 -6.41
N GLU A 176 -5.54 1.20 -6.34
CA GLU A 176 -4.30 1.20 -5.55
C GLU A 176 -4.56 0.94 -4.06
N ARG A 177 -5.70 1.40 -3.54
CA ARG A 177 -6.08 1.13 -2.15
C ARG A 177 -6.32 -0.35 -1.90
N ARG A 178 -7.05 -1.03 -2.79
CA ARG A 178 -7.27 -2.48 -2.71
C ARG A 178 -5.97 -3.27 -2.78
N ALA A 179 -5.05 -2.87 -3.66
CA ALA A 179 -3.71 -3.46 -3.73
C ALA A 179 -2.99 -3.40 -2.38
N ARG A 180 -3.04 -2.22 -1.76
CA ARG A 180 -2.37 -1.95 -0.47
C ARG A 180 -3.02 -2.66 0.70
N ILE A 181 -4.34 -2.86 0.65
CA ILE A 181 -5.06 -3.72 1.59
C ILE A 181 -4.58 -5.16 1.42
N ALA A 182 -4.61 -5.70 0.20
CA ALA A 182 -4.19 -7.07 -0.07
C ALA A 182 -2.73 -7.35 0.37
N LEU A 183 -1.82 -6.40 0.09
CA LEU A 183 -0.44 -6.45 0.55
C LEU A 183 -0.37 -6.53 2.08
N ARG A 184 -1.00 -5.60 2.80
CA ARG A 184 -0.92 -5.54 4.28
C ARG A 184 -1.58 -6.75 4.94
N GLU A 185 -2.66 -7.27 4.37
CA GLU A 185 -3.25 -8.53 4.82
C GLU A 185 -2.33 -9.73 4.56
N GLY A 186 -1.61 -9.74 3.43
CA GLY A 186 -0.56 -10.71 3.12
C GLY A 186 0.55 -10.68 4.16
N LEU A 187 1.13 -9.50 4.40
CA LEU A 187 2.16 -9.29 5.41
C LEU A 187 1.69 -9.74 6.79
N LEU A 188 0.45 -9.42 7.18
CA LEU A 188 -0.11 -9.83 8.46
C LEU A 188 -0.22 -11.35 8.62
N ARG A 189 -0.49 -12.08 7.53
CA ARG A 189 -0.51 -13.56 7.50
C ARG A 189 0.90 -14.15 7.58
N GLU A 190 1.87 -13.52 6.94
CA GLU A 190 3.27 -13.98 6.90
C GLU A 190 4.05 -13.65 8.17
N LEU A 191 3.63 -12.63 8.93
CA LEU A 191 4.29 -12.23 10.17
C LEU A 191 4.38 -13.42 11.16
N PRO A 192 5.53 -13.59 11.84
CA PRO A 192 5.67 -14.59 12.91
C PRO A 192 4.59 -14.46 13.99
N ALA A 193 4.25 -15.57 14.63
CA ALA A 193 3.38 -15.56 15.79
C ALA A 193 4.21 -15.29 17.04
N GLY A 194 3.82 -14.30 17.84
CA GLY A 194 4.50 -13.99 19.10
C GLY A 194 4.53 -12.50 19.42
N PRO A 195 4.85 -12.15 20.67
CA PRO A 195 4.91 -10.75 21.12
C PRO A 195 5.94 -9.91 20.35
N GLU A 196 6.98 -10.52 19.80
CA GLU A 196 7.98 -9.87 18.96
C GLU A 196 7.38 -9.25 17.69
N SER A 197 6.26 -9.78 17.19
CA SER A 197 5.55 -9.25 16.03
C SER A 197 4.48 -8.23 16.40
N ASP A 198 4.15 -8.06 17.69
CA ASP A 198 2.99 -7.24 18.10
C ASP A 198 3.13 -5.78 17.67
N ALA A 199 4.36 -5.23 17.68
CA ALA A 199 4.61 -3.87 17.20
C ALA A 199 4.30 -3.72 15.71
N ALA A 200 4.82 -4.63 14.88
CA ALA A 200 4.56 -4.63 13.44
C ALA A 200 3.09 -4.92 13.11
N ARG A 201 2.45 -5.82 13.85
CA ARG A 201 1.01 -6.09 13.73
C ARG A 201 0.18 -4.86 14.08
N ALA A 202 0.56 -4.10 15.11
CA ALA A 202 -0.12 -2.87 15.49
C ALA A 202 -0.08 -1.83 14.35
N ASP A 203 1.09 -1.64 13.74
CA ASP A 203 1.28 -0.74 12.59
C ASP A 203 0.46 -1.18 11.36
N LEU A 204 0.51 -2.47 11.03
CA LEU A 204 -0.28 -3.03 9.93
C LEU A 204 -1.79 -2.86 10.15
N HIS A 205 -2.27 -3.16 11.36
CA HIS A 205 -3.67 -2.97 11.70
C HIS A 205 -4.09 -1.50 11.65
N TYR A 206 -3.27 -0.58 12.14
CA TYR A 206 -3.59 0.84 12.04
C TYR A 206 -3.71 1.31 10.59
N THR A 207 -2.73 0.93 9.76
CA THR A 207 -2.73 1.33 8.34
C THR A 207 -3.83 0.64 7.54
N LEU A 208 -4.16 -0.63 7.83
CA LEU A 208 -5.34 -1.31 7.29
C LEU A 208 -6.64 -0.61 7.70
N GLY A 209 -6.77 -0.19 8.96
CA GLY A 209 -7.92 0.56 9.45
C GLY A 209 -8.15 1.84 8.64
N GLY A 210 -7.07 2.58 8.36
CA GLY A 210 -7.11 3.75 7.48
C GLY A 210 -7.55 3.43 6.06
N LEU A 211 -7.00 2.38 5.45
CA LEU A 211 -7.36 1.99 4.07
C LEU A 211 -8.82 1.56 3.96
N TYR A 212 -9.32 0.77 4.91
CA TYR A 212 -10.72 0.35 4.95
C TYR A 212 -11.67 1.52 5.24
N TYR A 213 -11.27 2.46 6.09
CA TYR A 213 -12.04 3.69 6.33
C TYR A 213 -12.26 4.46 5.01
N TRP A 214 -11.21 4.61 4.20
CA TRP A 214 -11.34 5.28 2.91
C TRP A 214 -12.17 4.48 1.89
N GLU A 215 -12.16 3.14 1.93
CA GLU A 215 -13.09 2.29 1.16
C GLU A 215 -14.54 2.36 1.68
N LYS A 216 -14.78 3.07 2.79
CA LYS A 216 -16.06 3.16 3.50
C LYS A 216 -16.54 1.83 4.08
N ASP A 217 -15.64 0.86 4.24
CA ASP A 217 -15.89 -0.34 5.02
C ASP A 217 -15.60 -0.03 6.49
N TYR A 218 -16.54 0.69 7.11
CA TYR A 218 -16.40 1.17 8.48
C TYR A 218 -16.33 0.05 9.52
N GLU A 219 -16.91 -1.12 9.23
CA GLU A 219 -16.85 -2.27 10.12
C GLU A 219 -15.43 -2.85 10.16
N ARG A 220 -14.84 -3.16 9.00
CA ARG A 220 -13.44 -3.62 8.96
C ARG A 220 -12.46 -2.55 9.46
N ALA A 221 -12.72 -1.28 9.13
CA ALA A 221 -11.91 -0.18 9.65
C ALA A 221 -11.90 -0.16 11.18
N ARG A 222 -13.07 -0.31 11.81
CA ARG A 222 -13.22 -0.37 13.27
C ARG A 222 -12.47 -1.56 13.87
N GLU A 223 -12.64 -2.76 13.30
CA GLU A 223 -11.97 -3.98 13.78
C GLU A 223 -10.45 -3.81 13.76
N HIS A 224 -9.92 -3.24 12.68
CA HIS A 224 -8.49 -3.01 12.54
C HIS A 224 -7.97 -1.89 13.45
N PHE A 225 -8.69 -0.77 13.61
CA PHE A 225 -8.28 0.25 14.59
C PHE A 225 -8.36 -0.27 16.03
N GLN A 226 -9.33 -1.12 16.36
CA GLN A 226 -9.40 -1.75 17.68
C GLN A 226 -8.23 -2.72 17.91
N ALA A 227 -7.93 -3.57 16.93
CA ALA A 227 -6.77 -4.46 17.00
C ALA A 227 -5.45 -3.69 17.15
N ALA A 228 -5.31 -2.57 16.42
CA ALA A 228 -4.16 -1.68 16.54
C ALA A 228 -4.07 -1.06 17.94
N LEU A 229 -5.19 -0.62 18.52
CA LEU A 229 -5.25 -0.08 19.89
C LEU A 229 -4.82 -1.11 20.93
N ASP A 230 -5.35 -2.33 20.86
CA ASP A 230 -5.08 -3.40 21.82
C ASP A 230 -3.60 -3.82 21.77
N LEU A 231 -3.03 -3.94 20.56
CA LEU A 231 -1.62 -4.26 20.38
C LEU A 231 -0.72 -3.10 20.81
N ALA A 232 -1.07 -1.86 20.46
CA ALA A 232 -0.32 -0.67 20.86
C ALA A 232 -0.27 -0.49 22.38
N GLU A 233 -1.35 -0.87 23.09
CA GLU A 233 -1.35 -0.92 24.56
C GLU A 233 -0.38 -1.97 25.09
N ARG A 234 -0.42 -3.19 24.52
CA ARG A 234 0.46 -4.28 24.94
C ARG A 234 1.95 -3.96 24.75
N VAL A 235 2.31 -3.30 23.64
CA VAL A 235 3.70 -2.91 23.36
C VAL A 235 4.10 -1.55 23.96
N GLY A 236 3.18 -0.87 24.67
CA GLY A 236 3.46 0.41 25.32
C GLY A 236 3.65 1.59 24.35
N ASN A 237 3.07 1.54 23.14
CA ASN A 237 3.16 2.62 22.15
C ASN A 237 1.99 3.61 22.27
N GLU A 238 2.12 4.56 23.20
CA GLU A 238 1.06 5.56 23.48
C GLU A 238 0.69 6.43 22.26
N ARG A 239 1.67 6.75 21.41
CA ARG A 239 1.43 7.52 20.18
C ARG A 239 0.51 6.76 19.23
N LEU A 240 0.79 5.47 19.00
CA LEU A 240 -0.05 4.64 18.13
C LEU A 240 -1.44 4.41 18.74
N ARG A 241 -1.55 4.31 20.08
CA ARG A 241 -2.85 4.26 20.77
C ARG A 241 -3.68 5.52 20.49
N ALA A 242 -3.07 6.71 20.61
CA ALA A 242 -3.74 7.97 20.29
C ALA A 242 -4.20 8.03 18.84
N TRP A 243 -3.38 7.53 17.90
CA TRP A 243 -3.73 7.45 16.49
C TRP A 243 -4.87 6.47 16.22
N ALA A 244 -4.84 5.28 16.80
CA ALA A 244 -5.90 4.29 16.67
C ALA A 244 -7.24 4.79 17.25
N LEU A 245 -7.20 5.48 18.39
CA LEU A 245 -8.37 6.12 18.99
C LEU A 245 -8.95 7.23 18.11
N ASN A 246 -8.11 8.05 17.48
CA ASN A 246 -8.56 9.02 16.48
C ASN A 246 -9.23 8.33 15.27
N GLY A 247 -8.65 7.22 14.80
CA GLY A 247 -9.24 6.38 13.75
C GLY A 247 -10.62 5.85 14.12
N LEU A 248 -10.76 5.29 15.33
CA LEU A 248 -12.06 4.87 15.88
C LEU A 248 -13.04 6.03 16.00
N GLY A 249 -12.59 7.20 16.46
CA GLY A 249 -13.41 8.41 16.54
C GLY A 249 -13.98 8.81 15.19
N ASN A 250 -13.16 8.76 14.13
CA ASN A 250 -13.60 9.03 12.76
C ASN A 250 -14.65 8.01 12.30
N VAL A 251 -14.41 6.71 12.56
CA VAL A 251 -15.37 5.65 12.21
C VAL A 251 -16.70 5.85 12.94
N TYR A 252 -16.68 6.12 14.25
CA TYR A 252 -17.91 6.34 15.02
C TYR A 252 -18.65 7.60 14.57
N SER A 253 -17.93 8.67 14.24
CA SER A 253 -18.52 9.89 13.69
C SER A 253 -19.26 9.62 12.38
N ASP A 254 -18.62 8.90 11.44
CA ASP A 254 -19.23 8.56 10.14
C ASP A 254 -20.41 7.59 10.28
N LEU A 255 -20.43 6.76 11.32
CA LEU A 255 -21.56 5.89 11.70
C LEU A 255 -22.66 6.63 12.50
N GLY A 256 -22.50 7.93 12.79
CA GLY A 256 -23.45 8.72 13.59
C GLY A 256 -23.45 8.40 15.09
N ARG A 257 -22.46 7.67 15.59
CA ARG A 257 -22.30 7.27 17.00
C ARG A 257 -21.49 8.34 17.74
N TYR A 258 -22.07 9.53 17.86
CA TYR A 258 -21.36 10.74 18.28
C TYR A 258 -20.76 10.69 19.68
N GLU A 259 -21.43 10.09 20.65
CA GLU A 259 -20.92 9.98 22.03
C GLU A 259 -19.67 9.10 22.09
N GLU A 260 -19.63 8.03 21.30
CA GLU A 260 -18.47 7.15 21.20
C GLU A 260 -17.33 7.80 20.43
N ALA A 261 -17.66 8.59 19.41
CA ALA A 261 -16.68 9.41 18.69
C ALA A 261 -16.01 10.43 19.64
N ILE A 262 -16.81 11.16 20.43
CA ILE A 262 -16.32 12.11 21.43
C ILE A 262 -15.39 11.41 22.42
N GLY A 263 -15.84 10.31 23.03
CA GLY A 263 -15.02 9.58 24.01
C GLY A 263 -13.72 9.02 23.41
N ALA A 264 -13.72 8.62 22.14
CA ALA A 264 -12.51 8.18 21.46
C ALA A 264 -11.54 9.34 21.20
N TYR A 265 -12.04 10.49 20.74
CA TYR A 265 -11.21 11.67 20.51
C TYR A 265 -10.65 12.27 21.81
N GLU A 266 -11.45 12.33 22.88
CA GLU A 266 -11.00 12.80 24.19
C GLU A 266 -9.85 11.94 24.73
N LYS A 267 -9.99 10.61 24.67
CA LYS A 267 -8.89 9.69 25.04
C LYS A 267 -7.65 9.87 24.16
N ALA A 268 -7.81 10.12 22.86
CA ALA A 268 -6.68 10.40 21.97
C ALA A 268 -5.95 11.68 22.39
N ILE A 269 -6.68 12.71 22.81
CA ILE A 269 -6.14 13.99 23.31
C ILE A 269 -5.46 13.81 24.67
N GLU A 270 -6.02 12.98 25.55
CA GLU A 270 -5.39 12.66 26.84
C GLU A 270 -4.02 11.99 26.66
N LEU A 271 -3.90 11.09 25.68
CA LEU A 271 -2.65 10.41 25.36
C LEU A 271 -1.66 11.30 24.61
N ASP A 272 -2.12 12.10 23.66
CA ASP A 272 -1.30 13.08 22.94
C ASP A 272 -2.02 14.43 22.80
N PRO A 273 -1.82 15.35 23.76
CA PRO A 273 -2.45 16.67 23.73
C PRO A 273 -2.04 17.54 22.54
N LYS A 274 -0.93 17.20 21.85
CA LYS A 274 -0.43 17.94 20.68
C LYS A 274 -0.96 17.36 19.37
N PHE A 275 -1.74 16.28 19.41
CA PHE A 275 -2.33 15.68 18.23
C PHE A 275 -3.54 16.50 17.75
N ALA A 276 -3.36 17.27 16.67
CA ALA A 276 -4.38 18.20 16.17
C ALA A 276 -5.64 17.51 15.58
N TYR A 277 -5.51 16.26 15.09
CA TYR A 277 -6.59 15.56 14.37
C TYR A 277 -7.82 15.26 15.24
N PRO A 278 -7.69 14.72 16.47
CA PRO A 278 -8.81 14.56 17.39
C PRO A 278 -9.58 15.84 17.70
N TRP A 279 -8.88 16.98 17.82
CA TRP A 279 -9.52 18.27 18.05
C TRP A 279 -10.40 18.69 16.87
N ASN A 280 -9.96 18.45 15.64
CA ASN A 280 -10.80 18.63 14.45
C ASN A 280 -11.99 17.67 14.45
N GLY A 281 -11.78 16.41 14.83
CA GLY A 281 -12.82 15.39 14.97
C GLY A 281 -13.93 15.82 15.94
N LEU A 282 -13.56 16.24 17.16
CA LEU A 282 -14.48 16.82 18.15
C LEU A 282 -15.22 18.03 17.59
N GLY A 283 -14.51 18.94 16.93
CA GLY A 283 -15.10 20.10 16.28
C GLY A 283 -16.22 19.74 15.32
N ASN A 284 -15.98 18.76 14.47
CA ASN A 284 -16.96 18.27 13.51
C ASN A 284 -18.15 17.59 14.20
N VAL A 285 -17.91 16.73 15.20
CA VAL A 285 -18.99 16.05 15.94
C VAL A 285 -19.85 17.05 16.71
N TYR A 286 -19.26 18.01 17.41
CA TYR A 286 -20.01 19.07 18.10
C TYR A 286 -20.85 19.90 17.13
N TYR A 287 -20.30 20.22 15.95
CA TYR A 287 -21.08 20.89 14.91
C TYR A 287 -22.30 20.04 14.48
N GLN A 288 -22.14 18.73 14.25
CA GLN A 288 -23.27 17.84 13.91
C GLN A 288 -24.33 17.76 15.02
N GLN A 289 -23.91 17.89 16.29
CA GLN A 289 -24.82 17.97 17.44
C GLN A 289 -25.44 19.37 17.67
N GLY A 290 -25.12 20.38 16.84
CA GLY A 290 -25.58 21.76 17.01
C GLY A 290 -24.86 22.54 18.13
N ARG A 291 -23.78 21.98 18.68
CA ARG A 291 -22.95 22.54 19.75
C ARG A 291 -21.87 23.45 19.17
N TYR A 292 -22.29 24.56 18.56
CA TYR A 292 -21.41 25.39 17.73
C TYR A 292 -20.25 26.04 18.48
N GLU A 293 -20.46 26.47 19.72
CA GLU A 293 -19.43 27.17 20.51
C GLU A 293 -18.32 26.20 20.94
N GLU A 294 -18.69 24.97 21.26
CA GLU A 294 -17.77 23.87 21.57
C GLU A 294 -17.01 23.45 20.30
N ALA A 295 -17.70 23.38 19.16
CA ALA A 295 -17.08 23.15 17.87
C ALA A 295 -16.01 24.21 17.54
N ILE A 296 -16.32 25.49 17.75
CA ILE A 296 -15.36 26.60 17.54
C ILE A 296 -14.14 26.42 18.45
N GLY A 297 -14.35 26.10 19.72
CA GLY A 297 -13.26 25.85 20.67
C GLY A 297 -12.32 24.75 20.21
N SER A 298 -12.86 23.59 19.84
CA SER A 298 -12.08 22.45 19.38
C SER A 298 -11.36 22.73 18.05
N LEU A 299 -12.03 23.34 17.08
CA LEU A 299 -11.42 23.67 15.79
C LEU A 299 -10.29 24.72 15.91
N ARG A 300 -10.49 25.74 16.75
CA ARG A 300 -9.41 26.70 17.06
C ARG A 300 -8.22 26.03 17.71
N LYS A 301 -8.45 25.05 18.59
CA LYS A 301 -7.35 24.31 19.20
C LYS A 301 -6.57 23.48 18.18
N ALA A 302 -7.27 22.84 17.23
CA ALA A 302 -6.61 22.13 16.13
C ALA A 302 -5.72 23.06 15.29
N ILE A 303 -6.19 24.28 14.99
CA ILE A 303 -5.42 25.31 14.25
C ILE A 303 -4.22 25.81 15.05
N GLU A 304 -4.37 26.01 16.36
CA GLU A 304 -3.26 26.42 17.23
C GLU A 304 -2.13 25.37 17.21
N LEU A 305 -2.50 24.09 17.24
CA LEU A 305 -1.55 22.97 17.22
C LEU A 305 -0.92 22.76 15.83
N ASP A 306 -1.70 22.88 14.77
CA ASP A 306 -1.23 22.80 13.38
C ASP A 306 -1.91 23.86 12.50
N PRO A 307 -1.27 25.02 12.30
CA PRO A 307 -1.82 26.09 11.46
C PRO A 307 -1.98 25.71 9.99
N MET A 308 -1.24 24.70 9.51
CA MET A 308 -1.29 24.22 8.12
C MET A 308 -2.36 23.15 7.89
N PHE A 309 -3.01 22.68 8.96
CA PHE A 309 -4.12 21.73 8.86
C PHE A 309 -5.38 22.44 8.33
N ALA A 310 -5.65 22.28 7.04
CA ALA A 310 -6.71 23.02 6.35
C ALA A 310 -8.15 22.68 6.80
N TYR A 311 -8.40 21.45 7.28
CA TYR A 311 -9.74 20.98 7.62
C TYR A 311 -10.40 21.78 8.76
N PRO A 312 -9.71 22.07 9.89
CA PRO A 312 -10.22 22.96 10.92
C PRO A 312 -10.67 24.35 10.45
N TRP A 313 -9.90 24.97 9.55
CA TRP A 313 -10.24 26.28 8.99
C TRP A 313 -11.55 26.23 8.22
N ASN A 314 -11.72 25.19 7.38
CA ASN A 314 -12.97 24.96 6.67
C ASN A 314 -14.13 24.69 7.64
N GLY A 315 -13.90 23.87 8.68
CA GLY A 315 -14.87 23.61 9.74
C GLY A 315 -15.34 24.90 10.43
N LEU A 316 -14.42 25.79 10.78
CA LEU A 316 -14.76 27.09 11.38
C LEU A 316 -15.62 27.94 10.44
N GLY A 317 -15.26 28.00 9.15
CA GLY A 317 -16.04 28.73 8.15
C GLY A 317 -17.48 28.21 8.03
N ILE A 318 -17.69 26.89 8.13
CA ILE A 318 -19.02 26.27 8.14
C ILE A 318 -19.77 26.65 9.41
N VAL A 319 -19.16 26.53 10.59
CA VAL A 319 -19.80 26.85 11.87
C VAL A 319 -20.22 28.33 11.91
N TYR A 320 -19.34 29.24 11.52
CA TYR A 320 -19.63 30.67 11.50
C TYR A 320 -20.73 31.06 10.52
N ARG A 321 -20.75 30.43 9.34
CA ARG A 321 -21.84 30.58 8.37
C ARG A 321 -23.18 30.18 8.98
N HIS A 322 -23.22 29.07 9.73
CA HIS A 322 -24.44 28.62 10.42
C HIS A 322 -24.88 29.57 11.55
N LEU A 323 -23.93 30.20 12.26
CA LEU A 323 -24.20 31.19 13.30
C LEU A 323 -24.51 32.60 12.75
N GLY A 324 -24.34 32.83 11.44
CA GLY A 324 -24.48 34.16 10.83
C GLY A 324 -23.42 35.17 11.29
N ARG A 325 -22.26 34.69 11.76
CA ARG A 325 -21.12 35.52 12.16
C ARG A 325 -20.13 35.55 11.00
N TYR A 326 -19.85 36.73 10.43
CA TYR A 326 -18.97 36.89 9.25
C TYR A 326 -17.69 37.70 9.54
N GLU A 327 -17.47 38.02 10.81
CA GLU A 327 -16.25 38.65 11.33
C GLU A 327 -15.19 37.59 11.64
#